data_AF-A0A2W8FPX2-F1
#
_entry.id   AF-A0A2W8FPX2-F1
#
_cell.length_a   1.000
_cell.length_b   1.000
_cell.length_c   1.000
_cell.angle_alpha   90.00
_cell.angle_beta   90.00
_cell.angle_gamma   90.00
#
_symmetry.space_group_name_H-M   'P 1'
#
loop_
_entity.id
_entity.type
_entity.pdbx_description
1 polymer ?
#
loop_
_entity_poly.entity_id
_entity_poly.type
_entity_poly.pdbx_seq_one_letter_code
_entity_poly.pdbx_strand_id
1 'polypeptide(L)'
;ASAPEILDQFLDEKEGNHTTAYRDGVGIWTICRGATQVDGKLVVPGMKLSKEKCDQVNAIERDKALAWVAKNIRVPLTEPQKAGIASFCPYNIGPGKCFPSTFYKRINAGDRRGACEAIRWWIKDGGRDCRIRSNNCYGQVSRRDQESALACWGIDR
;
A
#
# COMPACT_ATOMS: atom_id res chain seq x y z
N ALA A 1 -7.86 1.86 -17.31
CA ALA A 1 -8.10 2.25 -15.91
C ALA A 1 -7.04 3.27 -15.50
N SER A 2 -7.47 4.30 -14.78
CA SER A 2 -6.63 5.30 -14.14
C SER A 2 -5.95 4.74 -12.88
N ALA A 3 -4.92 5.41 -12.37
CA ALA A 3 -4.22 4.99 -11.16
C ALA A 3 -5.14 4.91 -9.91
N PRO A 4 -6.07 5.85 -9.68
CA PRO A 4 -7.06 5.72 -8.60
C PRO A 4 -7.89 4.44 -8.69
N GLU A 5 -8.44 4.13 -9.86
CA GLU A 5 -9.28 2.93 -10.05
C GLU A 5 -8.49 1.64 -9.82
N ILE A 6 -7.26 1.57 -10.35
CA ILE A 6 -6.38 0.41 -10.16
C ILE A 6 -6.01 0.26 -8.68
N LEU A 7 -5.67 1.37 -8.02
CA LEU A 7 -5.27 1.36 -6.62
C LEU A 7 -6.44 0.98 -5.71
N ASP A 8 -7.65 1.49 -5.97
CA ASP A 8 -8.83 1.13 -5.19
C ASP A 8 -9.13 -0.36 -5.27
N GLN A 9 -9.20 -0.90 -6.50
CA GLN A 9 -9.41 -2.33 -6.72
C GLN A 9 -8.34 -3.15 -5.99
N PHE A 10 -7.07 -2.76 -6.11
CA PHE A 10 -5.96 -3.45 -5.46
C PHE A 10 -6.09 -3.44 -3.94
N LEU A 11 -6.38 -2.29 -3.33
CA LEU A 11 -6.46 -2.15 -1.87
C LEU A 11 -7.70 -2.84 -1.30
N ASP A 12 -8.83 -2.86 -2.03
CA ASP A 12 -10.02 -3.61 -1.63
C ASP A 12 -9.72 -5.11 -1.47
N GLU A 13 -8.87 -5.66 -2.34
CA GLU A 13 -8.40 -7.05 -2.25
C GLU A 13 -7.41 -7.31 -1.11
N LYS A 14 -6.73 -6.27 -0.58
CA LYS A 14 -5.66 -6.43 0.43
C LYS A 14 -6.05 -6.09 1.86
N GLU A 15 -6.86 -5.06 2.07
CA GLU A 15 -7.02 -4.47 3.41
C GLU A 15 -8.28 -4.95 4.16
N GLY A 16 -9.28 -5.48 3.45
CA GLY A 16 -10.63 -5.61 3.99
C GLY A 16 -11.28 -4.22 4.20
N ASN A 17 -12.61 -4.15 4.24
CA ASN A 17 -13.31 -2.87 4.42
C ASN A 17 -14.43 -3.03 5.47
N HIS A 18 -14.20 -2.50 6.67
CA HIS A 18 -15.09 -2.69 7.82
C HIS A 18 -15.76 -1.39 8.27
N THR A 19 -17.09 -1.35 8.27
CA THR A 19 -17.87 -0.18 8.72
C THR A 19 -17.95 -0.01 10.23
N THR A 20 -17.40 -0.96 11.00
CA THR A 20 -17.31 -0.90 12.47
C THR A 20 -15.85 -0.99 12.87
N ALA A 21 -15.45 -0.18 13.85
CA ALA A 21 -14.08 -0.17 14.33
C ALA A 21 -13.67 -1.52 14.93
N TYR A 22 -12.45 -1.95 14.63
CA TYR A 22 -11.82 -3.19 15.10
C TYR A 22 -10.39 -2.91 15.56
N ARG A 23 -9.78 -3.85 16.29
CA ARG A 23 -8.36 -3.80 16.61
C ARG A 23 -7.56 -4.53 15.54
N ASP A 24 -6.54 -3.89 15.01
CA ASP A 24 -5.60 -4.54 14.09
C ASP A 24 -4.65 -5.52 14.81
N GLY A 25 -3.74 -6.14 14.05
CA GLY A 25 -2.78 -7.13 14.57
C GLY A 25 -1.79 -6.61 15.62
N VAL A 26 -1.69 -5.29 15.81
CA VAL A 26 -0.86 -4.65 16.85
C VAL A 26 -1.70 -3.92 17.91
N GLY A 27 -3.03 -4.04 17.86
CA GLY A 27 -3.96 -3.57 18.87
C GLY A 27 -4.46 -2.13 18.68
N ILE A 28 -4.20 -1.49 17.54
CA ILE A 28 -4.66 -0.13 17.22
C ILE A 28 -6.11 -0.18 16.71
N TRP A 29 -6.93 0.80 17.13
CA TRP A 29 -8.29 0.94 16.65
C TRP A 29 -8.31 1.46 15.21
N THR A 30 -9.03 0.71 14.37
CA THR A 30 -8.97 0.83 12.91
C THR A 30 -10.36 0.62 12.32
N ILE A 31 -10.68 1.28 11.19
CA ILE A 31 -11.96 1.20 10.49
C ILE A 31 -11.77 1.31 8.97
N CYS A 32 -12.80 0.98 8.18
CA CYS A 32 -12.78 0.97 6.72
C CYS A 32 -11.62 0.12 6.18
N ARG A 33 -10.79 0.65 5.25
CA ARG A 33 -9.59 -0.03 4.71
C ARG A 33 -8.31 0.19 5.53
N GLY A 34 -8.42 0.18 6.85
CA GLY A 34 -7.24 0.34 7.69
C GLY A 34 -7.02 1.76 8.23
N ALA A 35 -8.03 2.64 8.16
CA ALA A 35 -7.92 4.01 8.66
C ALA A 35 -7.89 4.01 10.20
N THR A 36 -6.91 4.72 10.78
CA THR A 36 -6.76 4.92 12.24
C THR A 36 -7.26 6.30 12.68
N GLN A 37 -7.55 7.17 11.72
CA GLN A 37 -8.15 8.48 11.92
C GLN A 37 -9.26 8.72 10.89
N VAL A 38 -10.34 9.37 11.32
CA VAL A 38 -11.46 9.80 10.49
C VAL A 38 -11.77 11.24 10.84
N ASP A 39 -11.81 12.12 9.83
CA ASP A 39 -12.04 13.57 10.01
C ASP A 39 -11.11 14.21 11.06
N GLY A 40 -9.85 13.78 11.09
CA GLY A 40 -8.82 14.27 12.02
C GLY A 40 -8.95 13.77 13.47
N LYS A 41 -9.85 12.83 13.73
CA LYS A 41 -10.03 12.21 15.05
C LYS A 41 -9.60 10.75 15.02
N LEU A 42 -8.97 10.28 16.10
CA LEU A 42 -8.63 8.86 16.25
C LEU A 42 -9.89 7.99 16.21
N VAL A 43 -9.77 6.83 15.59
CA VAL A 43 -10.80 5.78 15.67
C VAL A 43 -10.84 5.27 17.11
N VAL A 44 -12.06 5.10 17.63
CA VAL A 44 -12.30 4.69 19.02
C VAL A 44 -13.21 3.46 19.08
N PRO A 45 -13.19 2.69 20.18
CA PRO A 45 -14.08 1.55 20.35
C PRO A 45 -15.55 1.93 20.10
N GLY A 46 -16.27 1.09 19.36
CA GLY A 46 -17.69 1.29 19.06
C GLY A 46 -17.99 2.29 17.95
N MET A 47 -16.97 2.94 17.37
CA MET A 47 -17.17 3.80 16.19
C MET A 47 -17.74 2.97 15.03
N LYS A 48 -18.79 3.52 14.39
CA LYS A 48 -19.43 2.96 13.19
C LYS A 48 -19.59 4.04 12.14
N LEU A 49 -19.37 3.68 10.88
CA LEU A 49 -19.54 4.56 9.72
C LEU A 49 -20.51 3.93 8.74
N SER A 50 -21.14 4.75 7.89
CA SER A 50 -21.83 4.22 6.72
C SER A 50 -20.81 3.72 5.69
N LYS A 51 -21.28 2.92 4.74
CA LYS A 51 -20.42 2.47 3.63
C LYS A 51 -19.88 3.66 2.84
N GLU A 52 -20.75 4.63 2.55
CA GLU A 52 -20.43 5.83 1.79
C GLU A 52 -19.36 6.66 2.51
N LYS A 53 -19.43 6.74 3.85
CA LYS A 53 -18.40 7.43 4.63
C LYS A 53 -17.09 6.66 4.61
N CYS A 54 -17.11 5.33 4.64
CA CYS A 54 -15.89 4.55 4.42
C CYS A 54 -15.30 4.76 3.03
N ASP A 55 -16.13 4.83 1.99
CA ASP A 55 -15.66 5.09 0.63
C ASP A 55 -14.98 6.46 0.52
N GLN A 56 -15.52 7.49 1.18
CA GLN A 56 -14.89 8.82 1.29
C GLN A 56 -13.54 8.77 2.04
N VAL A 57 -13.50 8.12 3.21
CA VAL A 57 -12.26 7.96 3.99
C VAL A 57 -11.20 7.26 3.16
N ASN A 58 -11.57 6.17 2.51
CA ASN A 58 -10.63 5.41 1.72
C ASN A 58 -10.15 6.18 0.48
N ALA A 59 -11.01 6.95 -0.17
CA ALA A 59 -10.63 7.83 -1.28
C ALA A 59 -9.60 8.88 -0.84
N ILE A 60 -9.76 9.46 0.35
CA ILE A 60 -8.78 10.40 0.93
C ILE A 60 -7.41 9.73 1.12
N GLU A 61 -7.37 8.52 1.68
CA GLU A 61 -6.11 7.80 1.91
C GLU A 61 -5.45 7.37 0.59
N ARG A 62 -6.24 6.92 -0.40
CA ARG A 62 -5.78 6.66 -1.78
C ARG A 62 -5.16 7.90 -2.41
N ASP A 63 -5.83 9.05 -2.32
CA ASP A 63 -5.37 10.29 -2.93
C ASP A 63 -4.10 10.81 -2.26
N LYS A 64 -3.97 10.66 -0.93
CA LYS A 64 -2.71 10.91 -0.21
C LYS A 64 -1.57 10.03 -0.71
N ALA A 65 -1.82 8.73 -0.92
CA ALA A 65 -0.82 7.80 -1.42
C ALA A 65 -0.36 8.18 -2.84
N LEU A 66 -1.29 8.50 -3.74
CA LEU A 66 -0.97 8.94 -5.11
C LEU A 66 -0.27 10.31 -5.14
N ALA A 67 -0.70 11.26 -4.31
CA ALA A 67 -0.03 12.55 -4.16
C ALA A 67 1.41 12.39 -3.65
N TRP A 68 1.63 11.45 -2.72
CA TRP A 68 2.97 11.10 -2.27
C TRP A 68 3.82 10.58 -3.45
N VAL A 69 3.28 9.69 -4.29
CA VAL A 69 4.01 9.19 -5.47
C VAL A 69 4.36 10.33 -6.42
N ALA A 70 3.38 11.17 -6.77
CA ALA A 70 3.57 12.30 -7.69
C ALA A 70 4.63 13.29 -7.19
N LYS A 71 4.71 13.50 -5.87
CA LYS A 71 5.70 14.40 -5.25
C LYS A 71 7.11 13.80 -5.18
N ASN A 72 7.22 12.48 -4.97
CA ASN A 72 8.47 11.87 -4.52
C ASN A 72 9.14 10.93 -5.54
N ILE A 73 8.43 10.51 -6.59
CA ILE A 73 8.98 9.72 -7.69
C ILE A 73 9.21 10.64 -8.90
N ARG A 74 10.47 10.71 -9.34
CA ARG A 74 10.93 11.70 -10.33
C ARG A 74 10.88 11.20 -11.76
N VAL A 75 10.80 9.89 -11.95
CA VAL A 75 10.72 9.29 -13.29
C VAL A 75 9.29 9.30 -13.79
N PRO A 76 9.06 9.40 -15.11
CA PRO A 76 7.72 9.22 -15.67
C PRO A 76 7.16 7.83 -15.33
N LEU A 77 5.88 7.78 -14.96
CA LEU A 77 5.19 6.55 -14.58
C LEU A 77 3.89 6.40 -15.37
N THR A 78 3.57 5.16 -15.75
CA THR A 78 2.23 4.80 -16.25
C THR A 78 1.22 4.70 -15.10
N GLU A 79 -0.07 4.67 -15.40
CA GLU A 79 -1.12 4.56 -14.38
C GLU A 79 -0.99 3.29 -13.48
N PRO A 80 -0.73 2.08 -14.02
CA PRO A 80 -0.47 0.91 -13.18
C PRO A 80 0.77 1.06 -12.30
N GLN A 81 1.83 1.69 -12.82
CA GLN A 81 3.05 1.90 -12.05
C GLN A 81 2.80 2.84 -10.87
N LYS A 82 2.04 3.92 -11.06
CA LYS A 82 1.63 4.81 -9.97
C LYS A 82 0.87 4.03 -8.88
N ALA A 83 -0.08 3.18 -9.27
CA ALA A 83 -0.86 2.38 -8.33
C ALA A 83 0.01 1.36 -7.55
N GLY A 84 0.87 0.60 -8.24
CA GLY A 84 1.77 -0.37 -7.61
C GLY A 84 2.71 0.28 -6.60
N ILE A 85 3.29 1.43 -6.96
CA ILE A 85 4.18 2.18 -6.07
C ILE A 85 3.40 2.78 -4.90
N ALA A 86 2.21 3.37 -5.14
CA ALA A 86 1.38 3.94 -4.10
C ALA A 86 0.94 2.90 -3.05
N SER A 87 0.56 1.70 -3.50
CA SER A 87 0.21 0.58 -2.62
C SER A 87 1.40 0.11 -1.78
N PHE A 88 2.55 -0.11 -2.42
CA PHE A 88 3.74 -0.62 -1.74
C PHE A 88 4.31 0.39 -0.74
N CYS A 89 4.57 1.62 -1.19
CA CYS A 89 5.50 2.54 -0.54
C CYS A 89 4.82 3.46 0.49
N PRO A 90 3.95 4.42 0.10
CA PRO A 90 3.29 5.27 1.09
C PRO A 90 2.16 4.58 1.84
N TYR A 91 1.45 3.61 1.24
CA TYR A 91 0.31 2.96 1.88
C TYR A 91 0.73 1.81 2.81
N ASN A 92 1.41 0.79 2.29
CA ASN A 92 1.69 -0.41 3.10
C ASN A 92 2.88 -0.27 4.05
N ILE A 93 4.07 0.08 3.55
CA ILE A 93 5.26 0.17 4.42
C ILE A 93 5.39 1.54 5.09
N GLY A 94 4.72 2.54 4.54
CA GLY A 94 4.73 3.93 5.00
C GLY A 94 5.96 4.72 4.50
N PRO A 95 5.85 6.06 4.36
CA PRO A 95 6.94 6.91 3.89
C PRO A 95 8.25 6.76 4.67
N GLY A 96 8.17 6.60 5.99
CA GLY A 96 9.34 6.45 6.85
C GLY A 96 10.20 5.23 6.51
N LYS A 97 9.59 4.10 6.14
CA LYS A 97 10.32 2.91 5.67
C LYS A 97 10.69 3.02 4.19
N CYS A 98 9.88 3.72 3.41
CA CYS A 98 10.10 3.80 1.97
C CYS A 98 11.27 4.73 1.57
N PHE A 99 11.39 5.93 2.13
CA PHE A 99 12.47 6.87 1.76
C PHE A 99 13.89 6.27 1.81
N PRO A 100 14.30 5.54 2.86
CA PRO A 100 15.63 4.93 2.90
C PRO A 100 15.75 3.63 2.07
N SER A 101 14.64 3.11 1.53
CA SER A 101 14.59 1.80 0.87
C SER A 101 15.42 1.75 -0.42
N THR A 102 15.91 0.55 -0.74
CA THR A 102 16.56 0.28 -2.03
C THR A 102 15.62 0.54 -3.21
N PHE A 103 14.33 0.22 -3.05
CA PHE A 103 13.31 0.54 -4.06
C PHE A 103 13.31 2.04 -4.39
N TYR A 104 13.19 2.91 -3.38
CA TYR A 104 13.10 4.36 -3.57
C TYR A 104 14.35 4.95 -4.21
N LYS A 105 15.54 4.45 -3.82
CA LYS A 105 16.81 4.85 -4.41
C LYS A 105 16.90 4.43 -5.89
N ARG A 106 16.58 3.17 -6.21
CA ARG A 106 16.67 2.63 -7.57
C ARG A 106 15.67 3.29 -8.52
N ILE A 107 14.40 3.45 -8.11
CA ILE A 107 13.37 4.03 -8.99
C ILE A 107 13.71 5.47 -9.39
N ASN A 108 14.21 6.28 -8.44
CA ASN A 108 14.60 7.66 -8.70
C ASN A 108 15.94 7.79 -9.42
N ALA A 109 16.78 6.75 -9.43
CA ALA A 109 17.97 6.64 -10.27
C ALA A 109 17.65 6.16 -11.69
N GLY A 110 16.37 5.86 -12.00
CA GLY A 110 15.97 5.31 -13.30
C GLY A 110 16.14 3.80 -13.44
N ASP A 111 16.66 3.11 -12.43
CA ASP A 111 16.76 1.65 -12.40
C ASP A 111 15.40 1.03 -12.09
N ARG A 112 14.54 0.98 -13.11
CA ARG A 112 13.16 0.49 -12.97
C ARG A 112 13.12 -1.01 -12.67
N ARG A 113 13.92 -1.83 -13.36
CA ARG A 113 13.97 -3.28 -13.15
C ARG A 113 14.51 -3.64 -11.77
N GLY A 114 15.56 -2.96 -11.31
CA GLY A 114 16.08 -3.18 -9.97
C GLY A 114 15.15 -2.65 -8.87
N ALA A 115 14.40 -1.57 -9.12
CA ALA A 115 13.39 -1.10 -8.17
C ALA A 115 12.28 -2.15 -8.01
N CYS A 116 11.77 -2.65 -9.13
CA CYS A 116 10.82 -3.74 -9.20
C CYS A 116 11.19 -4.99 -8.40
N GLU A 117 12.43 -5.45 -8.57
CA GLU A 117 13.01 -6.54 -7.80
C GLU A 117 13.04 -6.22 -6.30
N ALA A 118 13.45 -5.00 -5.94
CA ALA A 118 13.58 -4.57 -4.56
C ALA A 118 12.24 -4.57 -3.80
N ILE A 119 11.09 -4.42 -4.46
CA ILE A 119 9.76 -4.58 -3.84
C ILE A 119 9.61 -6.00 -3.25
N ARG A 120 10.07 -7.03 -3.99
CA ARG A 120 9.95 -8.45 -3.61
C ARG A 120 10.82 -8.83 -2.41
N TRP A 121 11.74 -7.96 -1.99
CA TRP A 121 12.56 -8.19 -0.80
C TRP A 121 11.82 -7.85 0.52
N TRP A 122 10.71 -7.11 0.45
CA TRP A 122 9.92 -6.69 1.60
C TRP A 122 8.92 -7.77 2.06
N ILE A 123 9.47 -8.95 2.35
CA ILE A 123 8.72 -10.18 2.67
C ILE A 123 9.06 -10.72 4.07
N LYS A 124 9.53 -9.84 4.96
CA LYS A 124 9.73 -10.15 6.38
C LYS A 124 8.68 -9.44 7.21
N ASP A 125 8.11 -10.17 8.18
CA ASP A 125 7.18 -9.64 9.15
C ASP A 125 7.64 -10.00 10.57
N GLY A 126 7.78 -9.00 11.44
CA GLY A 126 8.39 -9.19 12.77
C GLY A 126 9.78 -9.85 12.74
N GLY A 127 10.55 -9.66 11.65
CA GLY A 127 11.84 -10.32 11.42
C GLY A 127 11.77 -11.76 10.86
N ARG A 128 10.57 -12.34 10.75
CA ARG A 128 10.33 -13.69 10.23
C ARG A 128 10.18 -13.68 8.72
N ASP A 129 10.73 -14.68 8.04
CA ASP A 129 10.60 -14.83 6.60
C ASP A 129 9.23 -15.38 6.21
N CYS A 130 8.45 -14.60 5.44
CA CYS A 130 7.10 -14.97 5.04
C CYS A 130 7.00 -16.03 3.94
N ARG A 131 8.13 -16.47 3.37
CA ARG A 131 8.17 -17.66 2.51
C ARG A 131 7.99 -18.94 3.30
N ILE A 132 8.36 -18.94 4.57
CA ILE A 132 8.19 -20.09 5.47
C ILE A 132 6.72 -20.15 5.90
N ARG A 133 6.00 -21.18 5.46
CA ARG A 133 4.54 -21.31 5.67
C ARG A 133 4.14 -21.30 7.14
N SER A 134 4.96 -21.87 8.03
CA SER A 134 4.70 -21.88 9.47
C SER A 134 4.77 -20.50 10.15
N ASN A 135 5.29 -19.47 9.47
CA ASN A 135 5.29 -18.10 9.98
C ASN A 135 3.96 -17.37 9.74
N ASN A 136 2.99 -17.98 9.02
CA ASN A 136 1.63 -17.46 8.81
C ASN A 136 1.52 -16.05 8.21
N CYS A 137 2.55 -15.58 7.48
CA CYS A 137 2.55 -14.25 6.86
C CYS A 137 2.72 -14.27 5.33
N TYR A 138 2.42 -15.40 4.66
CA TYR A 138 2.59 -15.56 3.21
C TYR A 138 1.82 -14.53 2.37
N GLY A 139 0.76 -13.94 2.92
CA GLY A 139 0.05 -12.82 2.29
C GLY A 139 0.98 -11.67 1.88
N GLN A 140 2.06 -11.43 2.64
CA GLN A 140 3.07 -10.42 2.29
C GLN A 140 3.81 -10.76 1.00
N VAL A 141 4.20 -12.03 0.79
CA VAL A 141 4.84 -12.46 -0.46
C VAL A 141 3.92 -12.19 -1.64
N SER A 142 2.66 -12.64 -1.54
CA SER A 142 1.65 -12.43 -2.58
C SER A 142 1.41 -10.95 -2.87
N ARG A 143 1.33 -10.11 -1.82
CA ARG A 143 1.17 -8.66 -1.96
C ARG A 143 2.35 -8.02 -2.71
N ARG A 144 3.58 -8.32 -2.29
CA ARG A 144 4.80 -7.79 -2.94
C ARG A 144 4.91 -8.22 -4.40
N ASP A 145 4.54 -9.44 -4.73
CA ASP A 145 4.57 -9.93 -6.12
C ASP A 145 3.63 -9.14 -7.03
N GLN A 146 2.43 -8.83 -6.56
CA GLN A 146 1.45 -8.09 -7.36
C GLN A 146 1.75 -6.59 -7.42
N GLU A 147 2.22 -5.98 -6.34
CA GLU A 147 2.71 -4.60 -6.34
C GLU A 147 3.91 -4.45 -7.28
N SER A 148 4.84 -5.41 -7.24
CA SER A 148 5.95 -5.51 -8.20
C SER A 148 5.41 -5.59 -9.63
N ALA A 149 4.48 -6.50 -9.93
CA ALA A 149 3.89 -6.60 -11.27
C ALA A 149 3.27 -5.29 -11.78
N LEU A 150 2.56 -4.55 -10.93
CA LEU A 150 2.02 -3.22 -11.26
C LEU A 150 3.12 -2.18 -11.45
N ALA A 151 4.09 -2.12 -10.54
CA ALA A 151 5.23 -1.20 -10.61
C ALA A 151 6.16 -1.49 -11.81
N CYS A 152 6.13 -2.71 -12.35
CA CYS A 152 6.90 -3.11 -13.52
C CYS A 152 6.12 -3.09 -14.83
N TRP A 153 4.85 -2.68 -14.78
CA TRP A 153 3.97 -2.83 -15.92
C TRP A 153 4.52 -2.11 -17.14
N GLY A 154 4.71 -2.86 -18.23
CA GLY A 154 5.19 -2.32 -19.50
C GLY A 154 6.66 -1.91 -19.55
N ILE A 155 7.50 -2.33 -18.59
CA ILE A 155 8.96 -2.07 -18.66
C ILE A 155 9.64 -2.86 -19.79
N ASP A 156 9.11 -4.02 -20.16
CA ASP A 156 9.66 -4.89 -21.20
C ASP A 156 8.87 -4.82 -22.53
N ARG A 157 7.99 -3.82 -22.68
CA ARG A 157 7.20 -3.58 -23.89
C ARG A 157 7.82 -2.48 -24.74
#